data_AF-A0AA39FG58-F1
#
_entry.id   AF-A0AA39FG58-F1
#
_cell.length_a   1.000
_cell.length_b   1.000
_cell.length_c   1.000
_cell.angle_alpha   90.00
_cell.angle_beta   90.00
_cell.angle_gamma   90.00
#
_symmetry.space_group_name_H-M   'P 1'
#
loop_
_entity.id
_entity.type
_entity.pdbx_description
1 polymer ?
#
loop_
_entity_poly.entity_id
_entity_poly.type
_entity_poly.pdbx_seq_one_letter_code
_entity_poly.pdbx_strand_id
1 'polypeptide(L)'
;MALVEIEQRKREEYEMQLFGFHSRAVNATLKSLVQEKIQSKCEKLFISLEKKYKPEGENIQKLKRNKKKLLLAYYHGYKSHLPAIETSVNKLITIPENVLLNEDKIQRDQYTIEDFDQMKKKVEVLQQRLKKAMIFNAILNAEIEIAEQFEVNINIANSASEVIEDGTKYPEVSSAMMNSIEKYKELQRNVDANDLNTVPNKRICLQCPTKSYDTNDL
;
A
#
# COMPACT_ATOMS: atom_id res chain seq x y z
N MET A 1 9.18 48.88 -1.92
CA MET A 1 7.84 48.60 -2.48
C MET A 1 7.70 47.15 -2.94
N ALA A 2 8.58 46.61 -3.79
CA ALA A 2 8.46 45.23 -4.28
C ALA A 2 8.45 44.13 -3.20
N LEU A 3 9.32 44.21 -2.18
CA LEU A 3 9.39 43.19 -1.12
C LEU A 3 8.13 43.13 -0.25
N VAL A 4 7.58 44.29 0.13
CA VAL A 4 6.35 44.41 0.92
C VAL A 4 5.16 43.79 0.17
N GLU A 5 5.11 43.98 -1.15
CA GLU A 5 4.04 43.42 -1.97
C GLU A 5 4.16 41.90 -2.10
N ILE A 6 5.38 41.36 -2.16
CA ILE A 6 5.62 39.91 -2.18
C ILE A 6 5.18 39.28 -0.85
N GLU A 7 5.57 39.86 0.29
CA GLU A 7 5.15 39.37 1.61
C GLU A 7 3.64 39.43 1.80
N GLN A 8 3.01 40.49 1.28
CA GLN A 8 1.56 40.60 1.32
C GLN A 8 0.88 39.52 0.47
N ARG A 9 1.41 39.23 -0.73
CA ARG A 9 0.88 38.14 -1.59
C ARG A 9 1.04 36.77 -0.94
N LYS A 10 2.19 36.50 -0.28
CA LYS A 10 2.39 35.25 0.47
C LYS A 10 1.36 35.06 1.58
N ARG A 11 1.05 36.13 2.32
CA ARG A 11 0.00 36.10 3.35
C ARG A 11 -1.38 35.86 2.72
N GLU A 12 -1.68 36.53 1.61
CA GLU A 12 -2.95 36.34 0.89
C GLU A 12 -3.10 34.91 0.34
N GLU A 13 -2.02 34.27 -0.11
CA GLU A 13 -2.00 32.85 -0.50
C GLU A 13 -2.34 31.94 0.68
N TYR A 14 -1.81 32.24 1.87
CA TYR A 14 -2.10 31.48 3.09
C TYR A 14 -3.55 31.66 3.55
N GLU A 15 -4.06 32.89 3.51
CA GLU A 15 -5.48 33.19 3.76
C GLU A 15 -6.39 32.45 2.78
N MET A 16 -5.99 32.38 1.50
CA MET A 16 -6.73 31.67 0.46
C MET A 16 -6.82 30.16 0.73
N GLN A 17 -5.74 29.55 1.23
CA GLN A 17 -5.73 28.13 1.56
C GLN A 17 -6.70 27.80 2.71
N LEU A 18 -6.76 28.64 3.74
CA LEU A 18 -7.64 28.41 4.89
C LEU A 18 -9.11 28.79 4.60
N PHE A 19 -9.35 29.95 4.00
CA PHE A 19 -10.70 30.52 3.89
C PHE A 19 -11.31 30.41 2.49
N GLY A 20 -10.51 30.14 1.45
CA GLY A 20 -10.95 30.22 0.05
C GLY A 20 -11.14 31.64 -0.47
N PHE A 21 -10.73 32.65 0.31
CA PHE A 21 -10.69 34.06 -0.07
C PHE A 21 -9.62 34.77 0.76
N HIS A 22 -9.17 35.94 0.29
CA HIS A 22 -8.16 36.75 1.00
C HIS A 22 -8.75 38.09 1.47
N SER A 23 -8.13 38.68 2.49
CA SER A 23 -8.53 39.94 3.15
C SER A 23 -8.76 41.10 2.17
N ARG A 24 -7.89 41.26 1.17
CA ARG A 24 -8.03 42.28 0.11
C ARG A 24 -9.31 42.11 -0.73
N ALA A 25 -9.72 40.88 -1.04
CA ALA A 25 -10.95 40.64 -1.80
C ALA A 25 -12.19 41.02 -0.99
N VAL A 26 -12.17 40.71 0.32
CA VAL A 26 -13.23 41.09 1.25
C VAL A 26 -13.33 42.60 1.40
N ASN A 27 -12.19 43.30 1.56
CA ASN A 27 -12.17 44.76 1.63
C ASN A 27 -12.69 45.40 0.33
N ALA A 28 -12.34 44.85 -0.84
CA ALA A 28 -12.82 45.33 -2.13
C ALA A 28 -14.34 45.14 -2.30
N THR A 29 -14.86 43.97 -1.93
CA THR A 29 -16.31 43.70 -1.98
C THR A 29 -17.10 44.52 -0.97
N LEU A 30 -16.56 44.74 0.22
CA LEU A 30 -17.19 45.60 1.22
C LEU A 30 -17.26 47.05 0.72
N LYS A 31 -16.19 47.54 0.09
CA LYS A 31 -16.14 48.87 -0.52
C LYS A 31 -17.16 49.03 -1.64
N SER A 32 -17.27 48.06 -2.55
CA SER A 32 -18.26 48.11 -3.63
C SER A 32 -19.69 48.07 -3.08
N LEU A 33 -19.96 47.22 -2.07
CA LEU A 33 -21.26 47.10 -1.44
C LEU A 33 -21.69 48.40 -0.75
N VAL A 34 -20.79 49.04 -0.01
CA VAL A 34 -21.09 50.34 0.63
C VAL A 34 -21.38 51.42 -0.43
N GLN A 35 -20.58 51.48 -1.50
CA GLN A 35 -20.81 52.42 -2.59
C GLN A 35 -22.17 52.21 -3.27
N GLU A 36 -22.52 50.95 -3.55
CA GLU A 36 -23.81 50.59 -4.14
C GLU A 36 -24.97 50.97 -3.22
N LYS A 37 -24.86 50.74 -1.90
CA LYS A 37 -25.89 51.12 -0.94
C LYS A 37 -26.08 52.64 -0.86
N ILE A 38 -24.99 53.42 -0.85
CA ILE A 38 -25.03 54.89 -0.86
C ILE A 38 -25.74 55.37 -2.13
N GLN A 39 -25.34 54.85 -3.29
CA GLN A 39 -25.93 55.22 -4.57
C GLN A 39 -27.42 54.86 -4.64
N SER A 40 -27.79 53.64 -4.23
CA SER A 40 -29.17 53.16 -4.20
C SER A 40 -30.05 54.02 -3.29
N LYS A 41 -29.56 54.41 -2.10
CA LYS A 41 -30.30 55.28 -1.18
C LYS A 41 -30.46 56.70 -1.73
N CYS A 42 -29.40 57.26 -2.33
CA CYS A 42 -29.48 58.57 -2.98
C CYS A 42 -30.44 58.56 -4.18
N GLU A 43 -30.48 57.47 -4.94
CA GLU A 43 -31.43 57.27 -6.05
C GLU A 43 -32.86 57.20 -5.55
N LYS A 44 -33.13 56.38 -4.52
CA LYS A 44 -34.45 56.27 -3.92
C LYS A 44 -34.94 57.61 -3.37
N LEU A 45 -34.06 58.36 -2.70
CA LEU A 45 -34.38 59.69 -2.20
C LEU A 45 -34.70 60.66 -3.35
N PHE A 46 -33.92 60.63 -4.44
CA PHE A 46 -34.18 61.42 -5.63
C PHE A 46 -35.55 61.11 -6.24
N ILE A 47 -35.85 59.82 -6.47
CA ILE A 47 -37.13 59.35 -7.03
C ILE A 47 -38.30 59.74 -6.12
N SER A 48 -38.15 59.59 -4.80
CA SER A 48 -39.19 59.98 -3.84
C SER A 48 -39.48 61.48 -3.85
N LEU A 49 -38.44 62.31 -3.96
CA LEU A 49 -38.59 63.76 -4.06
C LEU A 49 -39.23 64.17 -5.39
N GLU A 50 -38.83 63.54 -6.49
CA GLU A 50 -39.40 63.77 -7.82
C GLU A 50 -40.90 63.43 -7.85
N LYS A 51 -41.29 62.28 -7.30
CA LYS A 51 -42.70 61.86 -7.22
C LYS A 51 -43.55 62.78 -6.33
N LYS A 52 -43.01 63.23 -5.19
CA LYS A 52 -43.77 63.99 -4.19
C LYS A 52 -43.97 65.46 -4.58
N TYR A 53 -42.94 66.09 -5.14
CA TYR A 53 -42.94 67.54 -5.40
C TYR A 53 -43.13 67.90 -6.87
N LYS A 54 -43.07 66.93 -7.80
CA LYS A 54 -43.16 67.13 -9.26
C LYS A 54 -42.42 68.40 -9.73
N PRO A 55 -41.12 68.53 -9.39
CA PRO A 55 -40.36 69.71 -9.79
C PRO A 55 -40.32 69.80 -11.32
N GLU A 56 -40.54 70.99 -11.89
CA GLU A 56 -40.44 71.22 -13.35
C GLU A 56 -39.19 72.03 -13.72
N GLY A 57 -38.72 71.82 -14.96
CA GLY A 57 -37.66 72.61 -15.59
C GLY A 57 -36.35 72.68 -14.80
N GLU A 58 -35.99 73.89 -14.39
CA GLU A 58 -34.72 74.21 -13.71
C GLU A 58 -34.56 73.52 -12.33
N ASN A 59 -35.68 73.23 -11.67
CA ASN A 59 -35.69 72.59 -10.35
C ASN A 59 -35.25 71.11 -10.42
N ILE A 60 -35.56 70.41 -11.51
CA ILE A 60 -35.06 69.04 -11.75
C ILE A 60 -33.54 69.05 -11.90
N GLN A 61 -33.00 70.04 -12.62
CA GLN A 61 -31.54 70.15 -12.79
C GLN A 61 -30.84 70.48 -11.47
N LYS A 62 -31.40 71.38 -10.66
CA LYS A 62 -30.91 71.65 -9.29
C LYS A 62 -30.95 70.40 -8.43
N LEU A 63 -32.03 69.61 -8.49
CA LEU A 63 -32.15 68.35 -7.76
C LEU A 63 -31.10 67.31 -8.20
N LYS A 64 -30.85 67.16 -9.51
CA LYS A 64 -29.78 66.27 -10.03
C LYS A 64 -28.39 66.72 -9.59
N ARG A 65 -28.12 68.03 -9.58
CA ARG A 65 -26.85 68.58 -9.06
C ARG A 65 -26.69 68.31 -7.56
N ASN A 66 -27.75 68.49 -6.78
CA ASN A 66 -27.75 68.22 -5.34
C ASN A 66 -27.56 66.74 -5.04
N LYS A 67 -28.17 65.83 -5.81
CA LYS A 67 -27.90 64.39 -5.73
C LYS A 67 -26.42 64.06 -5.92
N LYS A 68 -25.78 64.64 -6.94
CA LYS A 68 -24.33 64.44 -7.18
C LYS A 68 -23.48 64.97 -6.03
N LYS A 69 -23.80 66.18 -5.52
CA LYS A 69 -23.11 66.76 -4.36
C LYS A 69 -23.25 65.89 -3.10
N LEU A 70 -24.46 65.39 -2.85
CA LEU A 70 -24.76 64.52 -1.71
C LEU A 70 -23.97 63.21 -1.80
N LEU A 71 -23.94 62.61 -2.98
CA LEU A 71 -23.21 61.36 -3.23
C LEU A 71 -21.69 61.54 -3.05
N LEU A 72 -21.12 62.66 -3.53
CA LEU A 72 -19.72 63.01 -3.26
C LEU A 72 -19.44 63.23 -1.78
N ALA A 73 -20.33 63.90 -1.05
CA ALA A 73 -20.18 64.13 0.39
C ALA A 73 -20.17 62.80 1.16
N TYR A 74 -21.08 61.87 0.85
CA TYR A 74 -21.11 60.54 1.46
C TYR A 74 -19.88 59.70 1.11
N TYR A 75 -19.41 59.73 -0.14
CA TYR A 75 -18.18 59.03 -0.51
C TYR A 75 -16.96 59.60 0.19
N HIS A 76 -16.88 60.91 0.36
CA HIS A 76 -15.78 61.52 1.09
C HIS A 76 -15.82 61.16 2.58
N GLY A 77 -17.00 61.19 3.20
CA GLY A 77 -17.20 60.80 4.60
C GLY A 77 -16.92 59.31 4.84
N TYR A 78 -17.33 58.42 3.94
CA TYR A 78 -17.02 56.99 4.06
C TYR A 78 -15.51 56.71 3.96
N LYS A 79 -14.79 57.43 3.11
CA LYS A 79 -13.34 57.22 2.88
C LYS A 79 -12.51 57.35 4.16
N SER A 80 -12.90 58.19 5.12
CA SER A 80 -12.16 58.34 6.39
C SER A 80 -12.33 57.13 7.31
N HIS A 81 -13.45 56.41 7.21
CA HIS A 81 -13.74 55.23 8.03
C HIS A 81 -13.21 53.93 7.44
N LEU A 82 -12.90 53.93 6.14
CA LEU A 82 -12.44 52.77 5.39
C LEU A 82 -11.17 52.12 6.01
N PRO A 83 -10.12 52.86 6.44
CA PRO A 83 -8.94 52.25 7.07
C PRO A 83 -9.23 51.53 8.40
N ALA A 84 -10.18 52.04 9.18
CA ALA A 84 -10.56 51.42 10.46
C ALA A 84 -11.30 50.09 10.22
N ILE A 85 -12.13 50.04 9.18
CA ILE A 85 -12.82 48.83 8.74
C ILE A 85 -11.80 47.82 8.19
N GLU A 86 -10.90 48.23 7.29
CA GLU A 86 -9.83 47.37 6.76
C GLU A 86 -8.97 46.78 7.87
N THR A 87 -8.61 47.58 8.89
CA THR A 87 -7.85 47.10 10.05
C THR A 87 -8.62 46.02 10.82
N SER A 88 -9.94 46.18 10.95
CA SER A 88 -10.79 45.21 11.66
C SER A 88 -10.96 43.92 10.85
N VAL A 89 -11.11 44.03 9.54
CA VAL A 89 -11.16 42.88 8.62
C VAL A 89 -9.85 42.10 8.65
N ASN A 90 -8.71 42.78 8.58
CA ASN A 90 -7.40 42.15 8.64
C ASN A 90 -7.20 41.41 9.97
N LYS A 91 -7.67 41.95 11.11
CA LYS A 91 -7.59 41.25 12.40
C LYS A 91 -8.38 39.92 12.44
N LEU A 92 -9.42 39.79 11.62
CA LEU A 92 -10.30 38.61 11.61
C LEU A 92 -9.86 37.57 10.58
N ILE A 93 -9.37 38.03 9.43
CA ILE A 93 -9.08 37.17 8.27
C ILE A 93 -7.59 36.84 8.19
N THR A 94 -6.71 37.72 8.67
CA THR A 94 -5.28 37.50 8.50
C THR A 94 -4.77 36.44 9.45
N ILE A 95 -4.10 35.45 8.87
CA ILE A 95 -3.41 34.40 9.62
C ILE A 95 -2.11 35.00 10.18
N PRO A 96 -1.88 34.92 11.50
CA PRO A 96 -0.65 35.39 12.10
C PRO A 96 0.57 34.65 11.55
N GLU A 97 1.69 35.34 11.35
CA GLU A 97 2.92 34.76 10.77
C GLU A 97 3.52 33.63 11.62
N ASN A 98 3.23 33.64 12.92
CA ASN A 98 3.67 32.61 13.86
C ASN A 98 2.74 31.39 13.92
N VAL A 99 1.67 31.36 13.14
CA VAL A 99 0.70 30.27 13.11
C VAL A 99 0.89 29.46 11.84
N LEU A 100 1.15 28.17 12.04
CA LEU A 100 1.18 27.18 10.97
C LEU A 100 -0.20 26.52 10.87
N LEU A 101 -0.73 26.43 9.66
CA LEU A 101 -1.96 25.71 9.37
C LEU A 101 -1.81 24.21 9.68
N ASN A 102 -2.94 23.55 9.89
CA ASN A 102 -2.94 22.13 10.27
C ASN A 102 -2.37 21.25 9.16
N GLU A 103 -2.63 21.65 7.92
CA GLU A 103 -2.19 21.05 6.67
C GLU A 103 -0.65 21.06 6.58
N ASP A 104 -0.03 22.12 7.08
CA ASP A 104 1.43 22.31 7.01
C ASP A 104 2.16 21.82 8.26
N LYS A 105 1.48 21.20 9.24
CA LYS A 105 2.15 20.66 10.45
C LYS A 105 3.34 19.75 10.14
N ILE A 106 3.29 19.03 9.01
CA ILE A 106 4.37 18.16 8.54
C ILE A 106 5.62 18.98 8.13
N GLN A 107 5.43 20.21 7.67
CA GLN A 107 6.51 21.14 7.32
C GLN A 107 7.13 21.84 8.53
N ARG A 108 6.58 21.64 9.75
CA ARG A 108 7.17 22.17 10.98
C ARG A 108 8.60 21.69 11.15
N ASP A 109 8.81 20.40 10.89
CA ASP A 109 10.12 19.78 10.85
C ASP A 109 10.57 19.74 9.40
N GLN A 110 11.41 20.70 9.02
CA GLN A 110 11.91 20.79 7.65
C GLN A 110 13.02 19.76 7.44
N TYR A 111 12.76 18.78 6.58
CA TYR A 111 13.79 17.84 6.13
C TYR A 111 14.56 18.45 4.96
N THR A 112 15.88 18.42 5.05
CA THR A 112 16.71 18.81 3.90
C THR A 112 16.65 17.72 2.83
N ILE A 113 17.04 18.08 1.60
CA ILE A 113 17.14 17.11 0.50
C ILE A 113 18.15 16.00 0.86
N GLU A 114 19.22 16.36 1.57
CA GLU A 114 20.25 15.44 2.04
C GLU A 114 19.70 14.44 3.07
N ASP A 115 18.86 14.91 3.99
CA ASP A 115 18.18 14.03 4.97
C ASP A 115 17.26 13.04 4.26
N PHE A 116 16.51 13.51 3.26
CA PHE A 116 15.61 12.67 2.48
C PHE A 116 16.38 11.59 1.71
N ASP A 117 17.47 11.96 1.04
CA ASP A 117 18.32 11.02 0.31
C ASP A 117 19.00 10.01 1.26
N GLN A 118 19.42 10.46 2.44
CA GLN A 118 19.97 9.56 3.44
C GLN A 118 18.92 8.57 3.95
N MET A 119 17.68 9.02 4.17
CA MET A 119 16.58 8.17 4.61
C MET A 119 16.21 7.16 3.53
N LYS A 120 16.17 7.57 2.26
CA LYS A 120 15.95 6.66 1.12
C LYS A 120 17.02 5.56 1.04
N LYS A 121 18.30 5.93 1.15
CA LYS A 121 19.42 4.96 1.18
C LYS A 121 19.30 3.98 2.35
N LYS A 122 18.92 4.46 3.55
CA LYS A 122 18.68 3.59 4.72
C LYS A 122 17.57 2.58 4.44
N VAL A 123 16.46 3.02 3.84
CA VAL A 123 15.34 2.13 3.46
C VAL A 123 15.80 1.07 2.47
N GLU A 124 16.54 1.44 1.42
CA GLU A 124 17.07 0.49 0.43
C GLU A 124 17.98 -0.56 1.07
N VAL A 125 18.91 -0.14 1.95
CA VAL A 125 19.80 -1.06 2.68
C VAL A 125 19.01 -2.01 3.58
N LEU A 126 17.99 -1.52 4.30
CA LEU A 126 17.16 -2.35 5.15
C LEU A 126 16.35 -3.36 4.34
N GLN A 127 15.78 -2.96 3.20
CA GLN A 127 15.08 -3.87 2.30
C GLN A 127 15.99 -4.98 1.75
N GLN A 128 17.22 -4.64 1.36
CA GLN A 128 18.19 -5.65 0.92
C GLN A 128 18.57 -6.61 2.05
N ARG A 129 18.78 -6.10 3.27
CA ARG A 129 19.06 -6.94 4.44
C ARG A 129 17.89 -7.87 4.75
N LEU A 130 16.65 -7.38 4.67
CA LEU A 130 15.45 -8.18 4.88
C LEU A 130 15.35 -9.32 3.86
N LYS A 131 15.57 -9.03 2.57
CA LYS A 131 15.58 -10.06 1.52
C LYS A 131 16.62 -11.15 1.80
N LYS A 132 17.84 -10.76 2.17
CA LYS A 132 18.90 -11.72 2.54
C LYS A 132 18.51 -12.56 3.75
N ALA A 133 17.95 -11.93 4.78
CA ALA A 133 17.48 -12.64 5.98
C ALA A 133 16.35 -13.63 5.65
N MET A 134 15.41 -13.27 4.77
CA MET A 134 14.36 -14.18 4.32
C MET A 134 14.91 -15.41 3.59
N ILE A 135 15.83 -15.20 2.64
CA ILE A 135 16.48 -16.30 1.91
C ILE A 135 17.25 -17.20 2.89
N PHE A 136 18.03 -16.60 3.79
CA PHE A 136 18.78 -17.34 4.79
C PHE A 136 17.87 -18.16 5.70
N ASN A 137 16.76 -17.59 6.16
CA ASN A 137 15.78 -18.31 6.98
C ASN A 137 15.13 -19.48 6.22
N ALA A 138 14.83 -19.30 4.93
CA ALA A 138 14.32 -20.38 4.10
C ALA A 138 15.33 -21.54 3.94
N ILE A 139 16.62 -21.22 3.79
CA ILE A 139 17.68 -22.24 3.73
C ILE A 139 17.81 -22.98 5.06
N LEU A 140 17.80 -22.25 6.18
CA LEU A 140 17.88 -22.88 7.51
C LEU A 140 16.71 -23.83 7.76
N ASN A 141 15.48 -23.45 7.36
CA ASN A 141 14.33 -24.33 7.49
C ASN A 141 14.49 -25.61 6.64
N ALA A 142 14.98 -25.48 5.40
CA ALA A 142 15.26 -26.65 4.56
C ALA A 142 16.37 -27.54 5.16
N GLU A 143 17.38 -26.96 5.80
CA GLU A 143 18.43 -27.71 6.49
C GLU A 143 17.89 -28.48 7.70
N ILE A 144 16.97 -27.88 8.46
CA ILE A 144 16.26 -28.56 9.56
C ILE A 144 15.48 -29.76 9.03
N GLU A 145 14.69 -29.60 7.97
CA GLU A 145 13.92 -30.70 7.36
C GLU A 145 14.84 -31.86 6.92
N ILE A 146 16.00 -31.54 6.31
CA ILE A 146 16.98 -32.56 5.93
C ILE A 146 17.56 -33.27 7.14
N ALA A 147 17.91 -32.53 8.20
CA ALA A 147 18.46 -33.09 9.43
C ALA A 147 17.48 -34.06 10.11
N GLU A 148 16.20 -33.69 10.18
CA GLU A 148 15.13 -34.56 10.68
C GLU A 148 15.01 -35.84 9.85
N GLN A 149 15.16 -35.74 8.52
CA GLN A 149 15.11 -36.91 7.64
C GLN A 149 16.33 -37.83 7.79
N PHE A 150 17.51 -37.28 8.11
CA PHE A 150 18.69 -38.08 8.44
C PHE A 150 18.48 -38.94 9.69
N GLU A 151 17.82 -38.41 10.72
CA GLU A 151 17.49 -39.17 11.93
C GLU A 151 16.59 -40.37 11.63
N VAL A 152 15.58 -40.18 10.78
CA VAL A 152 14.73 -41.27 10.28
C VAL A 152 15.54 -42.32 9.54
N ASN A 153 16.45 -41.90 8.66
CA ASN A 153 17.30 -42.82 7.89
C ASN A 153 18.26 -43.62 8.78
N ILE A 154 18.81 -43.01 9.84
CA ILE A 154 19.64 -43.72 10.82
C ILE A 154 18.81 -44.81 11.52
N ASN A 155 17.59 -44.50 11.94
CA ASN A 155 16.72 -45.48 12.57
C ASN A 155 16.40 -46.66 11.64
N ILE A 156 16.09 -46.38 10.36
CA ILE A 156 15.87 -47.42 9.34
C ILE A 156 17.12 -48.28 9.15
N ALA A 157 18.31 -47.66 9.03
CA ALA A 157 19.56 -48.38 8.86
C ALA A 157 19.91 -49.27 10.07
N ASN A 158 19.64 -48.78 11.28
CA ASN A 158 19.82 -49.57 12.50
C ASN A 158 18.86 -50.77 12.52
N SER A 159 17.57 -50.58 12.24
CA SER A 159 16.61 -51.68 12.16
C SER A 159 16.97 -52.70 11.08
N ALA A 160 17.43 -52.25 9.91
CA ALA A 160 17.90 -53.16 8.86
C ALA A 160 19.14 -53.95 9.30
N SER A 161 20.06 -53.33 10.03
CA SER A 161 21.24 -53.99 10.59
C SER A 161 20.86 -55.05 11.63
N GLU A 162 19.92 -54.75 12.53
CA GLU A 162 19.39 -55.73 13.50
C GLU A 162 18.79 -56.96 12.80
N VAL A 163 18.00 -56.76 11.74
CA VAL A 163 17.42 -57.86 10.94
C VAL A 163 18.50 -58.71 10.27
N ILE A 164 19.54 -58.08 9.72
CA ILE A 164 20.67 -58.79 9.11
C ILE A 164 21.43 -59.59 10.18
N GLU A 165 21.74 -58.98 11.32
CA GLU A 165 22.40 -59.64 12.44
C GLU A 165 21.60 -60.87 12.89
N ASP A 166 20.28 -60.73 13.08
CA ASP A 166 19.40 -61.85 13.42
C ASP A 166 19.40 -62.95 12.37
N GLY A 167 19.39 -62.61 11.08
CA GLY A 167 19.50 -63.57 9.98
C GLY A 167 20.84 -64.31 9.96
N THR A 168 21.93 -63.66 10.35
CA THR A 168 23.27 -64.26 10.42
C THR A 168 23.50 -65.14 11.64
N LYS A 169 22.63 -65.10 12.67
CA LYS A 169 22.71 -65.98 13.86
C LYS A 169 22.41 -67.45 13.55
N TYR A 170 21.81 -67.76 12.40
CA TYR A 170 21.49 -69.13 11.98
C TYR A 170 22.23 -69.55 10.69
N PRO A 171 23.57 -69.51 10.66
CA PRO A 171 24.35 -69.81 9.44
C PRO A 171 24.23 -71.30 9.03
N GLU A 172 23.90 -72.18 9.98
CA GLU A 172 23.64 -73.59 9.73
C GLU A 172 22.40 -73.84 8.87
N VAL A 173 21.41 -72.93 8.87
CA VAL A 173 20.23 -73.05 7.99
C VAL A 173 20.64 -72.85 6.55
N SER A 174 21.57 -71.92 6.27
CA SER A 174 22.10 -71.69 4.92
C SER A 174 22.93 -72.88 4.43
N SER A 175 23.78 -73.45 5.29
CA SER A 175 24.56 -74.65 4.93
C SER A 175 23.67 -75.89 4.77
N ALA A 176 22.64 -76.06 5.61
CA ALA A 176 21.66 -77.14 5.48
C ALA A 176 20.82 -76.99 4.21
N MET A 177 20.41 -75.77 3.85
CA MET A 177 19.74 -75.46 2.59
C MET A 177 20.64 -75.79 1.40
N MET A 178 21.90 -75.36 1.41
CA MET A 178 22.87 -75.66 0.34
C MET A 178 23.13 -77.15 0.21
N ASN A 179 23.29 -77.88 1.32
CA ASN A 179 23.43 -79.33 1.33
C ASN A 179 22.19 -80.04 0.76
N SER A 180 20.99 -79.50 1.04
CA SER A 180 19.73 -80.03 0.51
C SER A 180 19.63 -79.78 -1.00
N ILE A 181 20.04 -78.60 -1.48
CA ILE A 181 20.12 -78.26 -2.91
C ILE A 181 21.12 -79.19 -3.62
N GLU A 182 22.28 -79.43 -3.03
CA GLU A 182 23.32 -80.32 -3.58
C GLU A 182 22.78 -81.74 -3.73
N LYS A 183 22.11 -82.28 -2.68
CA LYS A 183 21.44 -83.58 -2.72
C LYS A 183 20.35 -83.65 -3.78
N TYR A 184 19.56 -82.59 -3.95
CA TYR A 184 18.56 -82.52 -5.02
C TYR A 184 19.18 -82.54 -6.42
N LYS A 185 20.28 -81.80 -6.63
CA LYS A 185 21.03 -81.83 -7.90
C LYS A 185 21.65 -83.19 -8.18
N GLU A 186 22.07 -83.91 -7.15
CA GLU A 186 22.61 -85.26 -7.27
C GLU A 186 21.52 -86.27 -7.60
N LEU A 187 20.36 -86.19 -6.94
CA LEU A 187 19.17 -86.95 -7.30
C LEU A 187 18.72 -86.66 -8.73
N GLN A 188 18.70 -85.41 -9.16
CA GLN A 188 18.33 -85.03 -10.53
C GLN A 188 19.32 -85.61 -11.55
N ARG A 189 20.63 -85.52 -11.29
CA ARG A 189 21.65 -86.18 -12.13
C ARG A 189 21.47 -87.69 -12.19
N ASN A 190 21.08 -88.34 -11.09
CA ASN A 190 20.82 -89.78 -11.06
C ASN A 190 19.53 -90.15 -11.80
N VAL A 191 18.50 -89.30 -11.78
CA VAL A 191 17.28 -89.47 -12.58
C VAL A 191 17.57 -89.27 -14.07
N ASP A 192 18.30 -88.22 -14.43
CA ASP A 192 18.69 -87.94 -15.82
C ASP A 192 19.63 -89.02 -16.38
N ALA A 193 20.50 -89.62 -15.54
CA ALA A 193 21.34 -90.75 -15.92
C ALA A 193 20.56 -92.07 -16.06
N ASN A 194 19.47 -92.24 -15.31
CA ASN A 194 18.57 -93.39 -15.45
C ASN A 194 17.64 -93.27 -16.67
N ASP A 195 17.36 -92.06 -17.16
CA ASP A 195 16.61 -91.82 -18.40
C ASP A 195 17.38 -92.16 -19.69
N LEU A 196 18.67 -92.51 -19.61
CA LEU A 196 19.43 -93.08 -20.75
C LEU A 196 19.28 -94.61 -20.88
N ASN A 197 18.58 -95.28 -19.97
CA ASN A 197 18.24 -96.70 -20.04
C ASN A 197 16.72 -96.93 -19.95
N THR A 198 15.91 -96.25 -20.77
CA THR A 198 14.73 -96.82 -21.44
C THR A 198 13.94 -95.71 -22.17
N VAL A 199 13.73 -95.91 -23.47
CA VAL A 199 12.68 -95.24 -24.24
C VAL A 199 11.95 -96.35 -25.02
N PRO A 200 10.64 -96.28 -25.34
CA PRO A 200 9.60 -95.30 -24.96
C PRO A 200 8.36 -95.97 -24.33
N ASN A 201 7.53 -95.24 -23.55
CA ASN A 201 6.14 -95.05 -24.00
C ASN A 201 5.29 -94.06 -23.19
N LYS A 202 4.47 -93.35 -23.98
CA LYS A 202 3.21 -92.67 -23.70
C LYS A 202 3.25 -91.38 -22.88
N ARG A 203 3.17 -90.30 -23.67
CA ARG A 203 2.45 -89.06 -23.36
C ARG A 203 1.20 -89.34 -22.52
N ILE A 204 1.15 -88.76 -21.32
CA ILE A 204 -0.10 -88.29 -20.74
C ILE A 204 0.10 -86.82 -20.40
N CYS A 205 -0.55 -86.00 -21.19
CA CYS A 205 -0.75 -84.58 -20.93
C CYS A 205 -1.59 -84.47 -19.65
N LEU A 206 -1.02 -83.93 -18.57
CA LEU A 206 -1.79 -83.40 -17.45
C LEU A 206 -1.48 -81.92 -17.37
N GLN A 207 -2.28 -81.15 -18.11
CA GLN A 207 -2.52 -79.74 -17.86
C GLN A 207 -2.97 -79.58 -16.40
N CYS A 208 -2.28 -78.73 -15.65
CA CYS A 208 -2.82 -78.04 -14.47
C CYS A 208 -1.99 -76.78 -14.18
N PRO A 209 -2.60 -75.76 -13.55
CA PRO A 209 -2.65 -74.42 -14.13
C PRO A 209 -1.60 -73.48 -13.55
N THR A 210 -1.08 -72.58 -14.40
CA THR A 210 -0.46 -71.33 -13.93
C THR A 210 -1.53 -70.48 -13.27
N LYS A 211 -1.51 -70.39 -11.94
CA LYS A 211 -2.12 -69.24 -11.27
C LYS A 211 -1.20 -68.05 -11.49
N SER A 212 -1.58 -67.19 -12.42
CA SER A 212 -1.11 -65.81 -12.48
C SER A 212 -1.61 -65.09 -11.22
N TYR A 213 -0.69 -64.58 -10.40
CA TYR A 213 -1.05 -63.52 -9.48
C TYR A 213 -0.78 -62.20 -10.18
N ASP A 214 -1.86 -61.47 -10.44
CA ASP A 214 -1.86 -60.09 -10.89
C ASP A 214 -1.13 -59.24 -9.85
N THR A 215 -0.18 -58.42 -10.29
CA THR A 215 0.48 -57.39 -9.47
C THR A 215 -0.26 -56.07 -9.64
N ASN A 216 -1.54 -56.07 -9.26
CA ASN A 216 -2.35 -54.86 -9.10
C ASN A 216 -2.99 -54.84 -7.71
N ASP A 217 -2.17 -55.02 -6.67
CA ASP A 217 -2.55 -54.67 -5.29
C ASP A 217 -1.31 -54.14 -4.54
N LEU A 218 -0.91 -52.91 -4.91
CA LEU A 218 -0.46 -51.77 -4.07
C LEU A 218 0.28 -50.72 -4.90
#